data_AF-A0A928VQN2-F1
#
_entry.id   AF-A0A928VQN2-F1
#
_cell.length_a   1.000
_cell.length_b   1.000
_cell.length_c   1.000
_cell.angle_alpha   90.00
_cell.angle_beta   90.00
_cell.angle_gamma   90.00
#
_symmetry.space_group_name_H-M   'P 1'
#
loop_
_entity.id
_entity.type
_entity.pdbx_description
1 polymer ?
#
loop_
_entity_poly.entity_id
_entity_poly.type
_entity_poly.pdbx_seq_one_letter_code
_entity_poly.pdbx_strand_id
1 'polypeptide(L)'
;MAIIALKAWYIPEYEPLKDLEKRPHDLRLSKNSLLKSGLRADFLDDREMVKQSDWFRSYLEGDHVEFYIEGSGTYAISNIDLSSHEIYFTKVEVLSSLEPVIFFSYQQAYPEASELLREELKTILTAVNKKSRVQIGLKESHRMSDGAVKLSGQQMRSIRQSLLYVADGTSITELDDGDAPQAIPSPKVCVEVGYAIQAKRVEQILIAHMERPEMSGQFPFELPTQNRLVFKNKTQLAKVLKGAIESQLQRFNLI
;
A
#
# COMPACT_ATOMS: atom_id res chain seq x y z
N MET A 1 -29.06 12.15 26.98
CA MET A 1 -28.17 12.45 25.83
C MET A 1 -27.80 11.10 25.23
N ALA A 2 -28.09 10.85 23.95
CA ALA A 2 -27.85 9.53 23.35
C ALA A 2 -26.34 9.31 23.18
N ILE A 3 -25.79 8.33 23.90
CA ILE A 3 -24.42 7.87 23.70
C ILE A 3 -24.38 7.16 22.35
N ILE A 4 -23.73 7.76 21.36
CA ILE A 4 -23.47 7.10 20.08
C ILE A 4 -22.25 6.20 20.31
N ALA A 5 -22.51 4.91 20.54
CA ALA A 5 -21.46 3.91 20.65
C ALA A 5 -20.85 3.65 19.26
N LEU A 6 -19.57 3.97 19.10
CA LEU A 6 -18.78 3.61 17.94
C LEU A 6 -18.25 2.20 18.11
N LYS A 7 -18.23 1.43 17.01
CA LYS A 7 -17.55 0.15 16.97
C LYS A 7 -16.08 0.34 16.63
N ALA A 8 -15.22 -0.47 17.24
CA ALA A 8 -13.80 -0.53 16.93
C ALA A 8 -13.34 -1.98 16.74
N TRP A 9 -12.53 -2.20 15.72
CA TRP A 9 -11.98 -3.50 15.35
C TRP A 9 -10.46 -3.47 15.49
N TYR A 10 -9.93 -4.38 16.30
CA TYR A 10 -8.49 -4.61 16.47
C TYR A 10 -7.88 -5.15 15.18
N ILE A 11 -6.71 -4.63 14.80
CA ILE A 11 -5.98 -4.95 13.57
C ILE A 11 -4.59 -5.50 13.95
N PRO A 12 -4.45 -6.79 14.28
CA PRO A 12 -3.15 -7.41 14.54
C PRO A 12 -2.33 -7.59 13.24
N GLU A 13 -3.03 -7.77 12.11
CA GLU A 13 -2.44 -7.99 10.79
C GLU A 13 -3.25 -7.20 9.76
N TYR A 14 -2.66 -6.94 8.58
CA TYR A 14 -3.40 -6.26 7.53
C TYR A 14 -4.62 -7.08 7.10
N GLU A 15 -5.78 -6.42 7.13
CA GLU A 15 -7.04 -6.94 6.62
C GLU A 15 -7.73 -5.82 5.82
N PRO A 16 -8.31 -6.12 4.64
CA PRO A 16 -9.07 -5.14 3.89
C PRO A 16 -10.26 -4.64 4.71
N LEU A 17 -10.51 -3.32 4.70
CA LEU A 17 -11.58 -2.72 5.49
C LEU A 17 -12.96 -3.37 5.27
N LYS A 18 -13.26 -3.79 4.04
CA LYS A 18 -14.53 -4.46 3.69
C LYS A 18 -14.72 -5.82 4.37
N ASP A 19 -13.64 -6.49 4.71
CA ASP A 19 -13.66 -7.78 5.40
C ASP A 19 -13.62 -7.59 6.91
N LEU A 20 -12.84 -6.62 7.38
CA LEU A 20 -12.79 -6.22 8.79
C LEU A 20 -14.18 -5.84 9.34
N GLU A 21 -14.96 -5.05 8.59
CA GLU A 21 -16.31 -4.63 9.00
C GLU A 21 -17.34 -5.78 9.06
N LYS A 22 -17.03 -6.96 8.51
CA LYS A 22 -17.89 -8.16 8.62
C LYS A 22 -17.66 -8.93 9.92
N ARG A 23 -16.50 -8.76 10.57
CA ARG A 23 -16.16 -9.40 11.85
C ARG A 23 -16.92 -8.71 13.00
N PRO A 24 -17.22 -9.41 14.10
CA PRO A 24 -17.63 -8.74 15.33
C PRO A 24 -16.59 -7.70 15.74
N HIS A 25 -17.05 -6.54 16.23
CA HIS A 25 -16.17 -5.52 16.77
C HIS A 25 -15.57 -6.01 18.09
N ASP A 26 -14.34 -5.57 18.39
CA ASP A 26 -13.60 -5.98 19.59
C ASP A 26 -13.80 -5.01 20.76
N LEU A 27 -14.22 -3.78 20.47
CA LEU A 27 -14.40 -2.73 21.46
C LEU A 27 -15.51 -1.77 21.05
N ARG A 28 -16.30 -1.31 22.04
CA ARG A 28 -17.26 -0.22 21.88
C ARG A 28 -16.74 1.03 22.56
N LEU A 29 -16.84 2.14 21.85
CA LEU A 29 -16.29 3.43 22.28
C LEU A 29 -17.40 4.48 22.36
N SER A 30 -17.40 5.26 23.44
CA SER A 30 -18.12 6.53 23.50
C SER A 30 -17.14 7.66 23.22
N LYS A 31 -17.40 8.41 22.15
CA LYS A 31 -16.53 9.48 21.70
C LYS A 31 -16.69 10.72 22.58
N ASN A 32 -15.62 11.10 23.29
CA ASN A 32 -15.62 12.30 24.13
C ASN A 32 -15.05 13.51 23.39
N SER A 33 -13.95 13.34 22.67
CA SER A 33 -13.32 14.41 21.91
C SER A 33 -12.51 13.85 20.75
N LEU A 34 -12.61 14.49 19.58
CA LEU A 34 -11.80 14.18 18.40
C LEU A 34 -11.00 15.41 17.99
N LEU A 35 -9.69 15.28 18.10
CA LEU A 35 -8.71 16.15 17.48
C LEU A 35 -8.33 15.58 16.11
N LYS A 36 -7.72 16.41 15.26
CA LYS A 36 -7.32 15.99 13.90
C LYS A 36 -6.40 14.76 13.91
N SER A 37 -5.57 14.61 14.94
CA SER A 37 -4.56 13.56 15.10
C SER A 37 -4.76 12.67 16.32
N GLY A 38 -5.77 12.93 17.17
CA GLY A 38 -5.95 12.21 18.42
C GLY A 38 -7.42 12.03 18.78
N LEU A 39 -7.74 10.92 19.41
CA LEU A 39 -9.09 10.60 19.85
C LEU A 39 -9.03 10.20 21.33
N ARG A 40 -9.86 10.84 22.15
CA ARG A 40 -10.16 10.39 23.51
C ARG A 40 -11.57 9.81 23.50
N ALA A 41 -11.69 8.59 23.98
CA ALA A 41 -12.96 7.89 24.10
C ALA A 41 -13.03 7.14 25.41
N ASP A 42 -14.23 6.92 25.90
CA ASP A 42 -14.47 5.93 26.95
C ASP A 42 -14.74 4.59 26.29
N PHE A 43 -14.16 3.51 26.79
CA PHE A 43 -14.58 2.17 26.38
C PHE A 43 -15.81 1.77 27.19
N LEU A 44 -16.78 1.16 26.50
CA LEU A 44 -18.09 0.81 27.07
C LEU A 44 -18.17 -0.64 27.54
N ASP A 45 -17.15 -1.44 27.24
CA ASP A 45 -17.05 -2.84 27.62
C ASP A 45 -16.56 -2.99 29.07
N ASP A 46 -16.92 -4.12 29.69
CA ASP A 46 -16.53 -4.42 31.07
C ASP A 46 -15.00 -4.49 31.21
N ARG A 47 -14.48 -3.93 32.30
CA ARG A 47 -13.04 -3.87 32.57
C ARG A 47 -12.38 -5.26 32.55
N GLU A 48 -13.04 -6.29 33.05
CA GLU A 48 -12.47 -7.65 33.05
C GLU A 48 -12.50 -8.27 31.65
N MET A 49 -13.51 -7.93 30.82
CA MET A 49 -13.50 -8.31 29.40
C MET A 49 -12.32 -7.66 28.66
N VAL A 50 -12.08 -6.35 28.89
CA VAL A 50 -10.95 -5.64 28.29
C VAL A 50 -9.63 -6.29 28.68
N LYS A 51 -9.43 -6.62 29.97
CA LYS A 51 -8.21 -7.30 30.45
C LYS A 51 -7.97 -8.67 29.83
N GLN A 52 -9.04 -9.37 29.46
CA GLN A 52 -8.95 -10.71 28.88
C GLN A 52 -8.73 -10.69 27.36
N SER A 53 -8.92 -9.54 26.72
CA SER A 53 -8.78 -9.39 25.27
C SER A 53 -7.33 -9.54 24.82
N ASP A 54 -7.14 -10.10 23.63
CA ASP A 54 -5.81 -10.32 23.06
C ASP A 54 -5.10 -8.99 22.76
N TRP A 55 -5.83 -7.98 22.27
CA TRP A 55 -5.28 -6.65 22.00
C TRP A 55 -4.75 -5.96 23.26
N PHE A 56 -5.39 -6.17 24.42
CA PHE A 56 -4.93 -5.58 25.67
C PHE A 56 -3.67 -6.29 26.19
N ARG A 57 -3.55 -7.61 25.97
CA ARG A 57 -2.30 -8.33 26.27
C ARG A 57 -1.14 -7.82 25.42
N SER A 58 -1.34 -7.69 24.09
CA SER A 58 -0.34 -7.10 23.19
C SER A 58 0.04 -5.68 23.61
N TYR A 59 -0.94 -4.87 24.03
CA TYR A 59 -0.66 -3.54 24.57
C TYR A 59 0.24 -3.58 25.81
N LEU A 60 -0.01 -4.50 26.76
CA LEU A 60 0.83 -4.69 27.95
C LEU A 60 2.23 -5.20 27.63
N GLU A 61 2.38 -5.97 26.55
CA GLU A 61 3.66 -6.46 26.03
C GLU A 61 4.45 -5.35 25.32
N GLY A 62 3.84 -4.18 25.09
CA GLY A 62 4.45 -3.02 24.45
C GLY A 62 4.31 -3.00 22.93
N ASP A 63 3.47 -3.87 22.36
CA ASP A 63 3.22 -3.92 20.93
C ASP A 63 2.44 -2.70 20.44
N HIS A 64 2.57 -2.43 19.14
CA HIS A 64 1.77 -1.41 18.48
C HIS A 64 0.35 -1.94 18.23
N VAL A 65 -0.62 -1.47 19.01
CA VAL A 65 -2.01 -1.94 18.93
C VAL A 65 -2.85 -0.95 18.12
N GLU A 66 -3.30 -1.37 16.94
CA GLU A 66 -4.11 -0.59 16.02
C GLU A 66 -5.59 -1.01 16.02
N PHE A 67 -6.47 -0.03 15.88
CA PHE A 67 -7.90 -0.20 15.73
C PHE A 67 -8.42 0.59 14.54
N TYR A 68 -9.27 -0.02 13.71
CA TYR A 68 -10.18 0.75 12.87
C TYR A 68 -11.40 1.14 13.70
N ILE A 69 -11.71 2.44 13.71
CA ILE A 69 -12.85 3.01 14.42
C ILE A 69 -13.89 3.44 13.39
N GLU A 70 -15.13 2.96 13.58
CA GLU A 70 -16.27 3.16 12.67
C GLU A 70 -16.38 4.62 12.21
N GLY A 71 -16.24 4.85 10.90
CA GLY A 71 -16.33 6.17 10.28
C GLY A 71 -15.20 7.16 10.62
N SER A 72 -14.23 6.79 11.46
CA SER A 72 -13.18 7.69 11.96
C SER A 72 -11.79 7.37 11.43
N GLY A 73 -11.55 6.15 10.96
CA GLY A 73 -10.27 5.68 10.41
C GLY A 73 -9.49 4.79 11.37
N THR A 74 -8.21 4.55 11.07
CA THR A 74 -7.33 3.72 11.91
C THR A 74 -6.58 4.57 12.92
N TYR A 75 -6.49 4.07 14.16
CA TYR A 75 -5.82 4.69 15.27
C TYR A 75 -5.00 3.66 16.03
N ALA A 76 -3.84 4.06 16.54
CA ALA A 76 -3.08 3.27 17.48
C ALA A 76 -3.42 3.68 18.92
N ILE A 77 -3.43 2.72 19.84
CA ILE A 77 -3.54 3.01 21.28
C ILE A 77 -2.27 3.72 21.74
N SER A 78 -2.44 4.90 22.29
CA SER A 78 -1.37 5.68 22.91
C SER A 78 -1.34 5.45 24.42
N ASN A 79 -2.51 5.34 25.05
CA ASN A 79 -2.63 5.04 26.48
C ASN A 79 -4.02 4.49 26.82
N ILE A 80 -4.14 3.75 27.92
CA ILE A 80 -5.42 3.29 28.47
C ILE A 80 -5.43 3.42 29.99
N ASP A 81 -6.51 3.95 30.54
CA ASP A 81 -6.77 3.96 31.98
C ASP A 81 -8.04 3.16 32.28
N LEU A 82 -7.84 1.97 32.84
CA LEU A 82 -8.92 1.06 33.23
C LEU A 82 -9.76 1.59 34.40
N SER A 83 -9.24 2.52 35.20
CA SER A 83 -9.95 3.04 36.38
C SER A 83 -11.01 4.05 35.96
N SER A 84 -10.67 4.93 35.01
CA SER A 84 -11.56 5.94 34.46
C SER A 84 -12.34 5.48 33.22
N HIS A 85 -12.09 4.25 32.75
CA HIS A 85 -12.65 3.70 31.51
C HIS A 85 -12.23 4.45 30.25
N GLU A 86 -11.05 5.08 30.28
CA GLU A 86 -10.59 5.94 29.20
C GLU A 86 -9.54 5.28 28.32
N ILE A 87 -9.59 5.60 27.04
CA ILE A 87 -8.59 5.20 26.06
C ILE A 87 -8.21 6.39 25.18
N TYR A 88 -6.91 6.50 24.94
CA TYR A 88 -6.28 7.56 24.19
C TYR A 88 -5.68 6.96 22.93
N PHE A 89 -6.02 7.56 21.81
CA PHE A 89 -5.66 7.09 20.49
C PHE A 89 -4.90 8.16 19.71
N THR A 90 -3.92 7.75 18.91
CA THR A 90 -3.27 8.59 17.90
C THR A 90 -3.64 8.09 16.51
N LYS A 91 -4.03 9.01 15.63
CA LYS A 91 -4.40 8.68 14.27
C LYS A 91 -3.18 8.20 13.48
N VAL A 92 -3.28 7.05 12.84
CA VAL A 92 -2.21 6.48 12.01
C VAL A 92 -2.61 6.47 10.53
N GLU A 93 -1.62 6.58 9.65
CA GLU A 93 -1.84 6.44 8.21
C GLU A 93 -2.09 4.98 7.81
N VAL A 94 -3.01 4.78 6.87
CA VAL A 94 -3.95 3.67 6.90
C VAL A 94 -3.51 2.48 6.02
N LEU A 95 -3.08 1.38 6.64
CA LEU A 95 -2.94 0.08 5.96
C LEU A 95 -4.30 -0.50 5.56
N SER A 96 -5.31 -0.44 6.43
CA SER A 96 -6.66 -1.01 6.19
C SER A 96 -7.44 -0.38 5.02
N SER A 97 -7.04 0.83 4.59
CA SER A 97 -7.63 1.52 3.42
C SER A 97 -7.10 0.99 2.09
N LEU A 98 -6.02 0.20 2.14
CA LEU A 98 -5.44 -0.42 0.98
C LEU A 98 -6.30 -1.61 0.59
N GLU A 99 -6.56 -1.74 -0.70
CA GLU A 99 -7.16 -2.93 -1.31
C GLU A 99 -6.05 -3.94 -1.62
N PRO A 100 -6.31 -5.25 -1.51
CA PRO A 100 -5.34 -6.31 -1.75
C PRO A 100 -5.05 -6.46 -3.24
N VAL A 101 -4.42 -5.44 -3.83
CA VAL A 101 -4.21 -5.28 -5.25
C VAL A 101 -2.81 -4.75 -5.49
N ILE A 102 -2.10 -5.35 -6.45
CA ILE A 102 -0.92 -4.74 -7.06
C ILE A 102 -1.39 -3.95 -8.29
N PHE A 103 -1.09 -2.65 -8.31
CA PHE A 103 -1.37 -1.80 -9.47
C PHE A 103 -0.17 -1.81 -10.41
N PHE A 104 -0.38 -2.18 -11.68
CA PHE A 104 0.64 -2.19 -12.71
C PHE A 104 0.45 -1.06 -13.72
N SER A 105 1.41 -0.14 -13.75
CA SER A 105 1.55 0.93 -14.73
C SER A 105 2.44 0.47 -15.88
N TYR A 106 1.82 -0.02 -16.96
CA TYR A 106 2.57 -0.48 -18.15
C TYR A 106 2.84 0.68 -19.12
N GLN A 107 3.60 0.44 -20.17
CA GLN A 107 3.76 1.38 -21.29
C GLN A 107 3.59 0.67 -22.64
N GLN A 108 3.40 1.45 -23.70
CA GLN A 108 3.09 0.93 -25.04
C GLN A 108 4.21 1.15 -26.06
N ALA A 109 5.21 1.99 -25.75
CA ALA A 109 6.26 2.33 -26.70
C ALA A 109 7.36 1.27 -26.76
N TYR A 110 7.53 0.47 -25.70
CA TYR A 110 8.35 -0.73 -25.70
C TYR A 110 7.57 -1.92 -25.09
N PRO A 111 6.68 -2.57 -25.89
CA PRO A 111 5.75 -3.58 -25.37
C PRO A 111 6.41 -4.80 -24.72
N GLU A 112 7.59 -5.21 -25.20
CA GLU A 112 8.31 -6.38 -24.71
C GLU A 112 8.54 -6.31 -23.19
N ALA A 113 9.04 -5.18 -22.67
CA ALA A 113 9.29 -5.00 -21.25
C ALA A 113 8.00 -5.10 -20.43
N SER A 114 6.93 -4.45 -20.90
CA SER A 114 5.62 -4.45 -20.26
C SER A 114 4.96 -5.83 -20.26
N GLU A 115 5.11 -6.61 -21.33
CA GLU A 115 4.60 -7.98 -21.42
C GLU A 115 5.37 -8.93 -20.49
N LEU A 116 6.70 -8.84 -20.47
CA LEU A 116 7.53 -9.61 -19.52
C LEU A 116 7.14 -9.32 -18.07
N LEU A 117 6.96 -8.04 -17.72
CA LEU A 117 6.51 -7.62 -16.40
C LEU A 117 5.12 -8.15 -16.06
N ARG A 118 4.16 -8.04 -16.99
CA ARG A 118 2.79 -8.54 -16.78
C ARG A 118 2.76 -10.03 -16.50
N GLU A 119 3.44 -10.83 -17.32
CA GLU A 119 3.43 -12.29 -17.17
C GLU A 119 4.15 -12.75 -15.91
N GLU A 120 5.25 -12.08 -15.54
CA GLU A 120 5.94 -12.37 -14.29
C GLU A 120 5.10 -11.97 -13.06
N LEU A 121 4.42 -10.81 -13.09
CA LEU A 121 3.51 -10.39 -12.02
C LEU A 121 2.37 -11.41 -11.80
N LYS A 122 1.76 -11.91 -12.88
CA LYS A 122 0.74 -12.97 -12.80
C LYS A 122 1.30 -14.26 -12.20
N THR A 123 2.52 -14.64 -12.59
CA THR A 123 3.21 -15.83 -12.06
C THR A 123 3.48 -15.69 -10.57
N ILE A 124 4.03 -14.55 -10.14
CA ILE A 124 4.30 -14.24 -8.74
C ILE A 124 3.00 -14.24 -7.93
N LEU A 125 1.96 -13.55 -8.40
CA LEU A 125 0.66 -13.51 -7.71
C LEU A 125 0.04 -14.89 -7.57
N THR A 126 0.17 -15.76 -8.57
CA THR A 126 -0.30 -17.15 -8.48
C THR A 126 0.44 -17.93 -7.38
N ALA A 127 1.74 -17.69 -7.21
CA ALA A 127 2.53 -18.32 -6.15
C ALA A 127 2.23 -17.74 -4.77
N VAL A 128 2.10 -16.41 -4.67
CA VAL A 128 1.79 -15.69 -3.42
C VAL A 128 0.40 -16.04 -2.92
N ASN A 129 -0.61 -16.05 -3.79
CA ASN A 129 -1.99 -16.36 -3.40
C ASN A 129 -2.20 -17.80 -2.92
N LYS A 130 -1.26 -18.71 -3.15
CA LYS A 130 -1.28 -20.06 -2.55
C LYS A 130 -0.95 -20.06 -1.06
N LYS A 131 -0.22 -19.04 -0.59
CA LYS A 131 0.26 -18.92 0.80
C LYS A 131 -0.45 -17.79 1.54
N SER A 132 -0.90 -16.78 0.81
CA SER A 132 -1.51 -15.59 1.37
C SER A 132 -2.88 -15.86 1.99
N ARG A 133 -3.12 -15.26 3.15
CA ARG A 133 -4.42 -15.22 3.83
C ARG A 133 -5.49 -14.47 3.02
N VAL A 134 -5.07 -13.48 2.24
CA VAL A 134 -5.94 -12.64 1.42
C VAL A 134 -5.59 -12.80 -0.05
N GLN A 135 -6.61 -12.93 -0.91
CA GLN A 135 -6.39 -13.00 -2.35
C GLN A 135 -5.94 -11.64 -2.89
N ILE A 136 -4.72 -11.59 -3.42
CA ILE A 136 -4.12 -10.41 -4.03
C ILE A 136 -4.44 -10.39 -5.53
N GLY A 137 -5.06 -9.31 -6.00
CA GLY A 137 -5.36 -9.08 -7.41
C GLY A 137 -4.28 -8.30 -8.16
N LEU A 138 -4.30 -8.40 -9.49
CA LEU A 138 -3.56 -7.51 -10.39
C LEU A 138 -4.52 -6.52 -11.04
N LYS A 139 -4.20 -5.23 -10.99
CA LYS A 139 -4.96 -4.19 -11.70
C LYS A 139 -4.03 -3.41 -12.60
N GLU A 140 -4.36 -3.29 -13.87
CA GLU A 140 -3.54 -2.59 -14.84
C GLU A 140 -4.05 -1.17 -15.12
N SER A 141 -3.15 -0.29 -15.55
CA SER A 141 -3.48 1.06 -15.98
C SER A 141 -4.42 1.04 -17.19
N HIS A 142 -5.68 1.45 -16.99
CA HIS A 142 -6.61 1.64 -18.10
C HIS A 142 -6.59 3.10 -18.55
N ARG A 143 -5.79 3.39 -19.58
CA ARG A 143 -5.65 4.73 -20.13
C ARG A 143 -6.63 4.91 -21.29
N MET A 144 -7.37 6.01 -21.29
CA MET A 144 -8.13 6.37 -22.49
C MET A 144 -7.13 6.65 -23.62
N SER A 145 -7.44 6.15 -24.81
CA SER A 145 -6.55 6.22 -25.97
C SER A 145 -6.24 7.66 -26.39
N ASP A 146 -7.16 8.59 -26.17
CA ASP A 146 -7.18 9.88 -26.89
C ASP A 146 -7.41 11.12 -26.00
N GLY A 147 -6.95 11.11 -24.74
CA GLY A 147 -7.14 12.25 -23.84
C GLY A 147 -6.06 12.42 -22.79
N ALA A 148 -5.98 13.64 -22.24
CA ALA A 148 -5.14 13.94 -21.10
C ALA A 148 -5.48 13.05 -19.89
N VAL A 149 -4.47 12.72 -19.09
CA VAL A 149 -4.64 11.91 -17.88
C VAL A 149 -5.53 12.67 -16.88
N LYS A 150 -6.67 12.09 -16.51
CA LYS A 150 -7.55 12.66 -15.49
C LYS A 150 -7.01 12.33 -14.09
N LEU A 151 -6.44 13.34 -13.43
CA LEU A 151 -5.85 13.19 -12.09
C LEU A 151 -6.89 12.90 -10.98
N SER A 152 -8.15 13.33 -11.16
CA SER A 152 -9.25 13.02 -10.24
C SER A 152 -9.96 11.69 -10.52
N GLY A 153 -9.37 10.84 -11.39
CA GLY A 153 -10.00 9.62 -11.87
C GLY A 153 -9.90 8.41 -10.93
N GLN A 154 -10.69 7.39 -11.25
CA GLN A 154 -10.66 6.08 -10.58
C GLN A 154 -9.26 5.43 -10.63
N GLN A 155 -8.48 5.72 -11.67
CA GLN A 155 -7.11 5.22 -11.81
C GLN A 155 -6.18 5.74 -10.71
N MET A 156 -6.17 7.05 -10.45
CA MET A 156 -5.35 7.64 -9.38
C MET A 156 -5.79 7.13 -8.00
N ARG A 157 -7.11 7.02 -7.79
CA ARG A 157 -7.63 6.36 -6.59
C ARG A 157 -7.13 4.91 -6.45
N SER A 158 -7.05 4.15 -7.56
CA SER A 158 -6.55 2.78 -7.57
C SER A 158 -5.05 2.70 -7.25
N ILE A 159 -4.25 3.65 -7.76
CA ILE A 159 -2.82 3.75 -7.40
C ILE A 159 -2.70 3.96 -5.89
N ARG A 160 -3.40 4.97 -5.35
CA ARG A 160 -3.36 5.29 -3.91
C ARG A 160 -3.80 4.10 -3.05
N GLN A 161 -4.88 3.42 -3.42
CA GLN A 161 -5.47 2.32 -2.65
C GLN A 161 -4.80 0.96 -2.87
N SER A 162 -3.97 0.76 -3.90
CA SER A 162 -3.27 -0.52 -4.08
C SER A 162 -2.32 -0.84 -2.92
N LEU A 163 -2.09 -2.12 -2.61
CA LEU A 163 -1.04 -2.54 -1.68
C LEU A 163 0.33 -2.08 -2.18
N LEU A 164 0.63 -2.41 -3.44
CA LEU A 164 1.86 -2.09 -4.14
C LEU A 164 1.55 -1.46 -5.50
N TYR A 165 2.37 -0.48 -5.86
CA TYR A 165 2.41 0.11 -7.19
C TYR A 165 3.67 -0.36 -7.89
N VAL A 166 3.52 -0.93 -9.08
CA VAL A 166 4.61 -1.39 -9.95
C VAL A 166 4.54 -0.65 -11.27
N ALA A 167 5.63 -0.05 -11.72
CA ALA A 167 5.70 0.65 -13.00
C ALA A 167 6.75 0.04 -13.93
N ASP A 168 6.42 0.01 -15.23
CA ASP A 168 7.40 -0.17 -16.30
C ASP A 168 8.08 1.18 -16.60
N GLY A 169 9.26 1.37 -15.99
CA GLY A 169 10.12 2.52 -16.20
C GLY A 169 11.07 2.38 -17.39
N THR A 170 10.90 1.37 -18.26
CA THR A 170 11.77 1.19 -19.43
C THR A 170 11.74 2.45 -20.30
N SER A 171 12.93 2.97 -20.60
CA SER A 171 13.08 4.23 -21.32
C SER A 171 12.70 4.05 -22.79
N ILE A 172 12.00 5.04 -23.32
CA ILE A 172 11.45 5.03 -24.68
C ILE A 172 12.30 5.87 -25.64
N THR A 173 12.96 6.89 -25.10
CA THR A 173 13.89 7.79 -25.80
C THR A 173 14.91 8.34 -24.81
N GLU A 174 15.99 8.93 -25.30
CA GLU A 174 16.93 9.69 -24.49
C GLU A 174 17.03 11.13 -25.03
N LEU A 175 17.34 12.07 -24.14
CA LEU A 175 17.79 13.41 -24.50
C LEU A 175 19.31 13.43 -24.50
N ASP A 176 19.88 13.91 -25.59
CA ASP A 176 21.31 14.17 -25.71
C ASP A 176 21.61 15.55 -25.11
N ASP A 177 21.76 15.58 -23.78
CA ASP A 177 22.12 16.78 -23.01
C ASP A 177 23.65 16.88 -22.79
N GLY A 178 24.45 16.40 -23.74
CA GLY A 178 25.91 16.46 -23.70
C GLY A 178 26.56 15.35 -22.87
N ASP A 179 27.25 15.69 -21.78
CA ASP A 179 28.13 14.76 -21.05
C ASP A 179 27.40 13.58 -20.35
N ALA A 180 26.07 13.66 -20.19
CA ALA A 180 25.26 12.58 -19.66
C ALA A 180 23.87 12.56 -20.33
N PRO A 181 23.63 11.64 -21.28
CA PRO A 181 22.30 11.48 -21.87
C PRO A 181 21.26 11.21 -20.77
N GLN A 182 20.07 11.77 -20.92
CA GLN A 182 18.99 11.56 -19.96
C GLN A 182 17.95 10.60 -20.54
N ALA A 183 17.73 9.46 -19.88
CA ALA A 183 16.75 8.49 -20.34
C ALA A 183 15.33 8.95 -19.97
N ILE A 184 14.40 8.85 -20.92
CA ILE A 184 13.01 9.29 -20.79
C ILE A 184 12.08 8.07 -20.90
N PRO A 185 11.41 7.68 -19.79
CA PRO A 185 10.30 6.73 -19.80
C PRO A 185 9.04 7.31 -20.45
N SER A 186 8.03 6.47 -20.62
CA SER A 186 6.74 6.92 -21.15
C SER A 186 6.14 8.07 -20.32
N PRO A 187 5.75 9.21 -20.92
CA PRO A 187 5.13 10.32 -20.19
C PRO A 187 3.88 9.91 -19.39
N LYS A 188 3.12 8.93 -19.92
CA LYS A 188 1.93 8.40 -19.24
C LYS A 188 2.31 7.64 -17.96
N VAL A 189 3.42 6.89 -17.98
CA VAL A 189 3.97 6.24 -16.78
C VAL A 189 4.55 7.29 -15.83
N CYS A 190 5.26 8.32 -16.33
CA CYS A 190 5.82 9.37 -15.49
C CYS A 190 4.76 10.10 -14.65
N VAL A 191 3.59 10.39 -15.21
CA VAL A 191 2.47 10.99 -14.46
C VAL A 191 1.99 10.06 -13.34
N GLU A 192 1.85 8.76 -13.63
CA GLU A 192 1.39 7.78 -12.65
C GLU A 192 2.44 7.51 -11.55
N VAL A 193 3.72 7.47 -11.92
CA VAL A 193 4.86 7.35 -11.00
C VAL A 193 4.93 8.57 -10.10
N GLY A 194 4.86 9.78 -10.65
CA GLY A 194 4.87 11.02 -9.87
C GLY A 194 3.72 11.08 -8.88
N TYR A 195 2.51 10.65 -9.30
CA TYR A 195 1.38 10.52 -8.38
C TYR A 195 1.62 9.46 -7.30
N ALA A 196 2.17 8.30 -7.65
CA ALA A 196 2.47 7.23 -6.70
C ALA A 196 3.48 7.68 -5.64
N ILE A 197 4.55 8.37 -6.04
CA ILE A 197 5.58 8.94 -5.14
C ILE A 197 4.96 9.92 -4.14
N GLN A 198 3.99 10.73 -4.58
CA GLN A 198 3.29 11.66 -3.70
C GLN A 198 2.29 10.96 -2.77
N ALA A 199 1.57 9.95 -3.27
CA ALA A 199 0.38 9.42 -2.61
C ALA A 199 0.62 8.14 -1.79
N LYS A 200 1.80 7.52 -1.93
CA LYS A 200 2.15 6.26 -1.26
C LYS A 200 3.48 6.39 -0.53
N ARG A 201 3.71 5.47 0.41
CA ARG A 201 5.04 5.34 1.02
C ARG A 201 6.00 4.74 0.00
N VAL A 202 7.27 5.12 0.09
CA VAL A 202 8.30 4.73 -0.89
C VAL A 202 8.40 3.21 -1.00
N GLU A 203 8.35 2.49 0.11
CA GLU A 203 8.31 1.03 0.18
C GLU A 203 7.17 0.33 -0.57
N GLN A 204 6.12 1.05 -0.97
CA GLN A 204 4.99 0.48 -1.73
C GLN A 204 5.14 0.71 -3.23
N ILE A 205 6.28 1.24 -3.67
CA ILE A 205 6.55 1.65 -5.04
C ILE A 205 7.70 0.82 -5.58
N LEU A 206 7.49 0.13 -6.69
CA LEU A 206 8.51 -0.53 -7.47
C LEU A 206 8.52 0.04 -8.87
N ILE A 207 9.71 0.40 -9.36
CA ILE A 207 9.89 0.73 -10.77
C ILE A 207 10.87 -0.26 -11.37
N ALA A 208 10.36 -1.07 -12.29
CA ALA A 208 11.16 -2.02 -13.05
C ALA A 208 11.45 -1.44 -14.43
N HIS A 209 12.70 -1.55 -14.88
CA HIS A 209 13.08 -1.12 -16.22
C HIS A 209 14.01 -2.14 -16.85
N MET A 210 13.77 -2.38 -18.13
CA MET A 210 14.62 -3.21 -18.95
C MET A 210 15.85 -2.40 -19.39
N GLU A 211 17.04 -2.97 -19.23
CA GLU A 211 18.28 -2.37 -19.75
C GLU A 211 18.30 -2.48 -21.27
N ARG A 212 18.50 -1.34 -21.93
CA ARG A 212 18.53 -1.23 -23.39
C ARG A 212 19.95 -0.88 -23.82
N PRO A 213 20.71 -1.80 -24.44
CA PRO A 213 22.11 -1.57 -24.82
C PRO A 213 22.33 -0.34 -25.70
N GLU A 214 21.30 0.04 -26.48
CA GLU A 214 21.28 1.19 -27.36
C GLU A 214 20.98 2.52 -26.66
N MET A 215 20.69 2.51 -25.35
CA MET A 215 20.43 3.71 -24.56
C MET A 215 21.35 3.74 -23.35
N SER A 216 22.15 4.79 -23.23
CA SER A 216 23.12 4.94 -22.14
C SER A 216 22.66 5.95 -21.08
N GLY A 217 21.48 6.54 -21.28
CA GLY A 217 21.03 7.64 -20.45
C GLY A 217 20.76 7.29 -18.97
N GLN A 218 20.91 8.29 -18.12
CA GLN A 218 20.60 8.18 -16.70
C GLN A 218 19.10 8.10 -16.47
N PHE A 219 18.70 7.20 -15.58
CA PHE A 219 17.30 7.00 -15.21
C PHE A 219 16.76 8.20 -14.41
N PRO A 220 15.55 8.70 -14.71
CA PRO A 220 15.15 10.03 -14.26
C PRO A 220 14.49 10.09 -12.88
N PHE A 221 14.31 8.95 -12.19
CA PHE A 221 13.71 8.92 -10.86
C PHE A 221 14.72 8.53 -9.78
N GLU A 222 14.82 9.35 -8.74
CA GLU A 222 15.56 9.02 -7.53
C GLU A 222 14.67 8.18 -6.60
N LEU A 223 15.00 6.90 -6.47
CA LEU A 223 14.36 5.97 -5.55
C LEU A 223 15.44 5.15 -4.83
N PRO A 224 15.15 4.63 -3.62
CA PRO A 224 16.03 3.66 -2.98
C PRO A 224 16.33 2.49 -3.94
N THR A 225 17.56 1.99 -3.93
CA THR A 225 18.02 0.98 -4.89
C THR A 225 17.15 -0.28 -4.89
N GLN A 226 16.60 -0.67 -3.74
CA GLN A 226 15.70 -1.81 -3.60
C GLN A 226 14.32 -1.62 -4.28
N ASN A 227 13.94 -0.37 -4.58
CA ASN A 227 12.69 0.00 -5.24
C ASN A 227 12.87 0.21 -6.75
N ARG A 228 14.12 0.23 -7.23
CA ARG A 228 14.49 0.37 -8.64
C ARG A 228 15.04 -0.95 -9.15
N LEU A 229 14.23 -1.68 -9.91
CA LEU A 229 14.59 -2.99 -10.44
C LEU A 229 15.13 -2.85 -11.87
N VAL A 230 16.37 -3.29 -12.08
CA VAL A 230 16.99 -3.36 -13.41
C VAL A 230 16.98 -4.82 -13.88
N PHE A 231 16.58 -5.08 -15.12
CA PHE A 231 16.64 -6.42 -15.69
C PHE A 231 17.04 -6.41 -17.17
N LYS A 232 17.75 -7.44 -17.62
CA LYS A 232 18.14 -7.66 -19.02
C LYS A 232 17.27 -8.66 -19.74
N ASN A 233 16.73 -9.62 -19.00
CA ASN A 233 16.01 -10.75 -19.55
C ASN A 233 15.00 -11.29 -18.52
N LYS A 234 14.13 -12.19 -18.99
CA LYS A 234 13.08 -12.82 -18.19
C LYS A 234 13.60 -13.51 -16.93
N THR A 235 14.73 -14.21 -17.00
CA THR A 235 15.29 -14.94 -15.86
C THR A 235 15.74 -13.98 -14.74
N GLN A 236 16.40 -12.89 -15.12
CA GLN A 236 16.78 -11.84 -14.16
C GLN A 236 15.54 -11.17 -13.58
N LEU A 237 14.54 -10.85 -14.42
CA LEU A 237 13.29 -10.25 -14.00
C LEU A 237 12.59 -11.11 -12.93
N ALA A 238 12.45 -12.41 -13.18
CA ALA A 238 11.81 -13.34 -12.25
C ALA A 238 12.50 -13.34 -10.88
N LYS A 239 13.83 -13.25 -10.83
CA LYS A 239 14.58 -13.20 -9.57
C LYS A 239 14.37 -11.87 -8.84
N VAL A 240 14.57 -10.74 -9.51
CA VAL A 240 14.55 -9.42 -8.87
C VAL A 240 13.13 -8.99 -8.49
N LEU A 241 12.15 -9.23 -9.36
CA LEU A 241 10.77 -8.84 -9.13
C LEU A 241 10.12 -9.67 -8.02
N LYS A 242 10.34 -10.99 -8.04
CA LYS A 242 9.81 -11.87 -6.99
C LYS A 242 10.35 -11.49 -5.61
N GLY A 243 11.67 -11.34 -5.49
CA GLY A 243 12.28 -10.97 -4.20
C GLY A 243 11.79 -9.63 -3.68
N ALA A 244 11.64 -8.64 -4.56
CA ALA A 244 11.12 -7.32 -4.19
C ALA A 244 9.65 -7.37 -3.74
N ILE A 245 8.78 -8.07 -4.49
CA ILE A 245 7.36 -8.20 -4.14
C ILE A 245 7.18 -8.98 -2.84
N GLU A 246 7.86 -10.11 -2.65
CA GLU A 246 7.77 -10.90 -1.42
C GLU A 246 8.21 -10.07 -0.21
N SER A 247 9.34 -9.36 -0.31
CA SER A 247 9.83 -8.49 0.77
C SER A 247 8.86 -7.35 1.10
N GLN A 248 8.25 -6.72 0.10
CA GLN A 248 7.29 -5.65 0.33
C GLN A 248 5.95 -6.18 0.88
N LEU A 249 5.52 -7.39 0.48
CA LEU A 249 4.30 -8.02 0.96
C LEU A 249 4.40 -8.59 2.38
N GLN A 250 5.59 -9.02 2.82
CA GLN A 250 5.85 -9.46 4.19
C GLN A 250 5.44 -8.41 5.22
N ARG A 251 5.56 -7.13 4.89
CA ARG A 251 5.17 -6.01 5.77
C ARG A 251 3.67 -5.95 6.07
N PHE A 252 2.86 -6.58 5.24
CA PHE A 252 1.42 -6.71 5.46
C PHE A 252 1.08 -8.04 6.16
N ASN A 253 2.08 -8.81 6.61
CA ASN A 253 1.91 -10.16 7.16
C ASN A 253 1.08 -11.08 6.22
N LEU A 254 1.26 -10.91 4.90
CA LEU A 254 0.55 -11.67 3.88
C LEU A 254 1.28 -12.93 3.42
N ILE A 255 2.57 -13.12 3.75
CA ILE A 255 3.42 -14.21 3.27
C ILE A 255 4.29 -14.75 4.40
#